data_AF-A0A645B6U0-F1
#
_entry.id   AF-A0A645B6U0-F1
#
_cell.length_a   1.000
_cell.length_b   1.000
_cell.length_c   1.000
_cell.angle_alpha   90.00
_cell.angle_beta   90.00
_cell.angle_gamma   90.00
#
_symmetry.space_group_name_H-M   'P 1'
#
loop_
_entity.id
_entity.type
_entity.pdbx_description
1 polymer ?
#
loop_
_entity_poly.entity_id
_entity_poly.type
_entity_poly.pdbx_seq_one_letter_code
_entity_poly.pdbx_strand_id
1 'polypeptide(L)'
;MLLLDTLREIGHTRIGFFEETGQSLQFRYLQGGLLELGPLCGIAGLEWHPEWYFRHEISDLTHFEVCRAAADYFATLEDRPEVLVMRSDLSAVTIAQEWRRRGIEVPRDIQLAACDDSLQWPLAVDRQQDAVYSTITSFRPVPMYCASMPLREMAATALELLQARLKNPRFVSRQVVFQPEVKLYEPQTK
;
A
#
# COMPACT_ATOMS: atom_id res chain seq x y z
N MET A 1 8.67 0.21 8.01
CA MET A 1 9.50 -0.77 8.75
C MET A 1 8.87 -2.14 8.73
N LEU A 2 7.75 -2.39 9.43
CA LEU A 2 7.13 -3.73 9.51
C LEU A 2 7.05 -4.48 8.16
N LEU A 3 6.49 -3.86 7.11
CA LEU A 3 6.40 -4.50 5.79
C LEU A 3 7.77 -4.88 5.21
N LEU A 4 8.76 -4.00 5.28
CA LEU A 4 10.12 -4.27 4.78
C LEU A 4 10.83 -5.35 5.58
N ASP A 5 10.68 -5.32 6.91
CA ASP A 5 11.22 -6.36 7.79
C ASP A 5 10.60 -7.72 7.47
N THR A 6 9.28 -7.79 7.29
CA THR A 6 8.58 -9.01 6.89
C THR A 6 9.03 -9.50 5.52
N LEU A 7 9.11 -8.64 4.51
CA LEU A 7 9.57 -9.01 3.18
C LEU A 7 11.01 -9.57 3.20
N ARG A 8 11.89 -8.98 4.01
CA ARG A 8 13.24 -9.50 4.23
C ARG A 8 13.24 -10.86 4.93
N GLU A 9 12.44 -11.02 5.98
CA GLU A 9 12.34 -12.27 6.75
C GLU A 9 11.84 -13.45 5.91
N ILE A 10 10.95 -13.20 4.95
CA ILE A 10 10.50 -14.21 3.99
C ILE A 10 11.46 -14.43 2.82
N GLY A 11 12.56 -13.66 2.74
CA GLY A 11 13.67 -13.88 1.83
C GLY A 11 13.79 -12.90 0.66
N HIS A 12 12.95 -11.87 0.58
CA HIS A 12 13.10 -10.84 -0.45
C HIS A 12 14.26 -9.90 -0.13
N THR A 13 15.09 -9.66 -1.12
CA THR A 13 16.30 -8.83 -1.06
C THR A 13 16.29 -7.73 -2.12
N ARG A 14 15.59 -7.93 -3.24
CA ARG A 14 15.50 -6.97 -4.36
C ARG A 14 14.18 -6.20 -4.34
N ILE A 15 14.11 -5.19 -3.49
CA ILE A 15 12.86 -4.45 -3.23
C ILE A 15 12.85 -3.14 -4.01
N GLY A 16 11.86 -2.99 -4.89
CA GLY A 16 11.56 -1.73 -5.57
C GLY A 16 10.43 -0.97 -4.90
N PHE A 17 10.33 0.32 -5.21
CA PHE A 17 9.40 1.24 -4.57
C PHE A 17 8.66 2.08 -5.61
N PHE A 18 7.33 2.03 -5.55
CA PHE A 18 6.48 3.03 -6.17
C PHE A 18 5.92 3.96 -5.09
N GLU A 19 6.43 5.20 -5.05
CA GLU A 19 5.95 6.22 -4.12
C GLU A 19 4.98 7.19 -4.79
N GLU A 20 3.74 7.09 -4.33
CA GLU A 20 2.68 8.02 -4.62
C GLU A 20 2.74 9.21 -3.67
N THR A 21 2.97 10.38 -4.24
CA THR A 21 2.88 11.65 -3.52
C THR A 21 1.57 12.33 -3.84
N GLY A 22 1.02 13.07 -2.88
CA GLY A 22 -0.22 13.81 -3.07
C GLY A 22 -0.29 14.96 -2.07
N GLN A 23 -1.07 16.00 -2.39
CA GLN A 23 -1.12 17.22 -1.57
C GLN A 23 -1.92 17.07 -0.27
N SER A 24 -2.75 16.02 -0.14
CA SER A 24 -3.65 15.86 1.00
C SER A 24 -2.89 15.54 2.30
N LEU A 25 -3.35 16.07 3.43
CA LEU A 25 -2.75 15.82 4.76
C LEU A 25 -2.68 14.33 5.11
N GLN A 26 -3.58 13.50 4.54
CA GLN A 26 -3.56 12.05 4.71
C GLN A 26 -2.34 11.39 4.03
N PHE A 27 -1.74 12.03 3.01
CA PHE A 27 -0.46 11.58 2.43
C PHE A 27 0.72 11.85 3.37
N ARG A 28 0.72 12.96 4.11
CA ARG A 28 1.86 13.36 4.96
C ARG A 28 1.99 12.57 6.27
N TYR A 29 0.91 12.09 6.86
CA TYR A 29 0.97 11.35 8.15
C TYR A 29 1.27 9.86 8.00
N LEU A 30 0.85 9.23 6.89
CA LEU A 30 1.17 7.84 6.56
C LEU A 30 2.56 7.69 5.93
N GLN A 31 3.14 8.78 5.42
CA GLN A 31 4.51 8.84 4.90
C GLN A 31 5.62 8.63 5.95
N GLY A 32 5.28 8.33 7.21
CA GLY A 32 6.26 7.94 8.22
C GLY A 32 7.39 8.97 8.32
N GLY A 33 7.10 10.09 8.96
CA GLY A 33 8.03 11.18 9.29
C GLY A 33 9.51 11.03 8.89
N LEU A 34 9.98 12.01 8.10
CA LEU A 34 11.37 12.49 8.05
C LEU A 34 12.46 11.60 7.42
N LEU A 35 12.25 10.32 7.13
CA LEU A 35 13.29 9.45 6.55
C LEU A 35 13.06 9.15 5.07
N GLU A 36 14.04 9.45 4.23
CA GLU A 36 14.10 9.02 2.83
C GLU A 36 14.22 7.49 2.74
N LEU A 37 13.79 6.90 1.63
CA LEU A 37 13.77 5.44 1.44
C LEU A 37 15.16 4.80 1.51
N GLY A 38 16.22 5.47 1.03
CA GLY A 38 17.59 4.96 1.10
C GLY A 38 18.03 4.64 2.54
N PRO A 39 18.00 5.61 3.48
CA PRO A 39 18.21 5.37 4.90
C PRO A 39 17.30 4.29 5.49
N LEU A 40 16.03 4.25 5.08
CA LEU A 40 15.06 3.24 5.55
C LEU A 40 15.49 1.82 5.13
N CYS A 41 15.92 1.63 3.87
CA CYS A 41 16.47 0.36 3.39
C CYS A 41 17.72 -0.03 4.18
N GLY A 42 18.63 0.93 4.42
CA GLY A 42 19.82 0.68 5.24
C GLY A 42 19.51 0.21 6.65
N ILE A 43 18.53 0.82 7.32
CA ILE A 43 18.06 0.39 8.66
C ILE A 43 17.42 -1.01 8.59
N ALA A 44 16.68 -1.29 7.52
CA ALA A 44 16.09 -2.60 7.27
C ALA A 44 17.11 -3.65 6.77
N GLY A 45 18.40 -3.32 6.63
CA GLY A 45 19.41 -4.23 6.11
C GLY A 45 19.18 -4.66 4.66
N LEU A 46 18.49 -3.80 3.88
CA LEU A 46 18.22 -3.98 2.46
C LEU A 46 19.17 -3.11 1.63
N GLU A 47 19.52 -3.59 0.45
CA GLU A 47 20.29 -2.81 -0.52
C GLU A 47 19.41 -1.74 -1.17
N TRP A 48 19.95 -0.53 -1.31
CA TRP A 48 19.25 0.59 -1.94
C TRP A 48 19.70 0.73 -3.39
N HIS A 49 18.75 0.59 -4.32
CA HIS A 49 18.95 0.72 -5.76
C HIS A 49 18.08 1.89 -6.27
N PRO A 50 18.67 3.07 -6.56
CA PRO A 50 17.92 4.24 -7.00
C PRO A 50 17.05 4.00 -8.25
N GLU A 51 17.49 3.12 -9.14
CA GLU A 51 16.77 2.70 -10.34
C GLU A 51 15.52 1.86 -10.04
N TRP A 52 15.40 1.28 -8.84
CA TRP A 52 14.19 0.58 -8.41
C TRP A 52 13.18 1.49 -7.72
N TYR A 53 13.37 2.80 -7.78
CA TYR A 53 12.48 3.78 -7.18
C TYR A 53 11.80 4.66 -8.24
N PHE A 54 10.47 4.62 -8.25
CA PHE A 54 9.64 5.48 -9.08
C PHE A 54 8.75 6.34 -8.18
N ARG A 55 8.87 7.66 -8.31
CA ARG A 55 8.10 8.62 -7.51
C ARG A 55 7.28 9.53 -8.41
N HIS A 56 6.00 9.70 -8.10
CA HIS A 56 5.17 10.65 -8.82
C HIS A 56 4.04 11.24 -7.98
N GLU A 57 3.54 12.41 -8.38
CA GLU A 57 2.31 12.96 -7.81
C GLU A 57 1.10 12.29 -8.44
N ILE A 58 0.16 11.85 -7.61
CA ILE A 58 -1.06 11.15 -8.05
C ILE A 58 -2.30 11.88 -7.55
N SER A 59 -3.34 11.83 -8.37
CA SER A 59 -4.69 12.32 -8.10
C SER A 59 -5.70 11.38 -8.73
N ASP A 60 -6.98 11.49 -8.38
CA ASP A 60 -8.04 10.67 -8.98
C ASP A 60 -8.09 10.79 -10.51
N LEU A 61 -7.69 11.94 -11.06
CA LEU A 61 -7.66 12.19 -12.51
C LEU A 61 -6.44 11.58 -13.20
N THR A 62 -5.32 11.44 -12.48
CA THR A 62 -4.04 10.99 -13.04
C THR A 62 -3.70 9.56 -12.66
N HIS A 63 -4.48 8.93 -11.78
CA HIS A 63 -4.21 7.62 -11.17
C HIS A 63 -3.76 6.56 -12.19
N PHE A 64 -4.59 6.32 -13.20
CA PHE A 64 -4.33 5.31 -14.22
C PHE A 64 -3.12 5.64 -15.10
N GLU A 65 -2.93 6.92 -15.44
CA GLU A 65 -1.80 7.37 -16.26
C GLU A 65 -0.48 7.17 -15.52
N VAL A 66 -0.44 7.53 -14.23
CA VAL A 66 0.75 7.38 -13.39
C VAL A 66 1.06 5.90 -13.11
N CYS A 67 0.05 5.09 -12.80
CA CYS A 67 0.23 3.65 -12.63
C CYS A 67 0.75 2.99 -13.91
N ARG A 68 0.27 3.41 -15.08
CA ARG A 68 0.81 2.94 -16.36
C ARG A 68 2.26 3.38 -16.54
N ALA A 69 2.59 4.65 -16.27
CA ALA A 69 3.98 5.12 -16.36
C ALA A 69 4.92 4.35 -15.41
N ALA A 70 4.48 4.04 -14.19
CA ALA A 70 5.23 3.20 -13.25
C ALA A 70 5.40 1.76 -13.80
N ALA A 71 4.32 1.15 -14.31
CA ALA A 71 4.39 -0.18 -14.91
C ALA A 71 5.39 -0.23 -16.09
N ASP A 72 5.39 0.81 -16.92
CA ASP A 72 6.30 0.98 -18.06
C ASP A 72 7.74 1.12 -17.59
N TYR A 73 7.99 1.98 -16.61
CA TYR A 73 9.30 2.19 -16.03
C TYR A 73 9.91 0.88 -15.53
N PHE A 74 9.21 0.16 -14.64
CA PHE A 74 9.71 -1.09 -14.08
C PHE A 74 9.85 -2.21 -15.13
N ALA A 75 9.01 -2.21 -16.17
CA ALA A 75 9.12 -3.18 -17.26
C ALA A 75 10.36 -2.96 -18.14
N THR A 76 10.92 -1.74 -18.16
CA THR A 76 12.12 -1.41 -18.96
C THR A 76 13.45 -1.64 -18.26
N LEU A 77 13.43 -1.92 -16.95
CA LEU A 77 14.66 -2.18 -16.21
C LEU A 77 15.28 -3.51 -16.64
N GLU A 78 16.60 -3.51 -16.86
CA GLU A 78 17.37 -4.71 -17.17
C GLU A 78 17.44 -5.64 -15.95
N ASP A 79 17.85 -5.09 -14.80
CA ASP A 79 17.73 -5.75 -13.50
C ASP A 79 16.51 -5.21 -12.75
N ARG A 80 15.49 -6.06 -12.61
CA ARG A 80 14.20 -5.73 -12.00
C ARG A 80 14.16 -6.12 -10.54
N PRO A 81 13.44 -5.35 -9.69
CA PRO A 81 13.13 -5.80 -8.34
C PRO A 81 12.28 -7.08 -8.39
N GLU A 82 12.41 -7.93 -7.37
CA GLU A 82 11.57 -9.13 -7.22
C GLU A 82 10.22 -8.81 -6.58
N VAL A 83 10.15 -7.72 -5.81
CA VAL A 83 8.94 -7.23 -5.16
C VAL A 83 8.85 -5.71 -5.32
N LEU A 84 7.68 -5.23 -5.75
CA LEU A 84 7.38 -3.81 -5.79
C LEU A 84 6.52 -3.43 -4.58
N VAL A 85 7.10 -2.62 -3.69
CA VAL A 85 6.42 -2.03 -2.54
C VAL A 85 5.79 -0.70 -2.95
N MET A 86 4.54 -0.52 -2.57
CA MET A 86 3.84 0.74 -2.76
C MET A 86 2.92 1.03 -1.59
N ARG A 87 2.35 2.22 -1.58
CA ARG A 87 1.43 2.58 -0.52
C ARG A 87 0.07 1.90 -0.70
N SER A 88 -0.53 2.12 -1.87
CA SER A 88 -1.91 1.78 -2.17
C SER A 88 -2.04 0.41 -2.85
N ASP A 89 -2.87 -0.46 -2.29
CA ASP A 89 -3.25 -1.73 -2.91
C ASP A 89 -4.07 -1.54 -4.21
N LEU A 90 -4.78 -0.42 -4.37
CA LEU A 90 -5.46 -0.05 -5.62
C LEU A 90 -4.47 0.17 -6.77
N SER A 91 -3.34 0.80 -6.48
CA SER A 91 -2.29 1.04 -7.45
C SER A 91 -1.56 -0.24 -7.80
N ALA A 92 -1.42 -1.15 -6.83
CA ALA A 92 -0.84 -2.47 -7.05
C ALA A 92 -1.66 -3.26 -8.09
N VAL A 93 -2.99 -3.27 -7.94
CA VAL A 93 -3.90 -3.90 -8.92
C VAL A 93 -3.85 -3.20 -10.28
N THR A 94 -3.74 -1.87 -10.31
CA THR A 94 -3.67 -1.10 -11.56
C THR A 94 -2.38 -1.39 -12.33
N ILE A 95 -1.22 -1.38 -11.66
CA ILE A 95 0.08 -1.72 -12.25
C ILE A 95 0.09 -3.17 -12.75
N ALA A 96 -0.41 -4.11 -11.94
CA ALA A 96 -0.52 -5.51 -12.34
C ALA A 96 -1.37 -5.72 -13.59
N GLN A 97 -2.44 -4.94 -13.75
CA GLN A 97 -3.29 -4.98 -14.93
C GLN A 97 -2.53 -4.52 -16.19
N GLU A 98 -1.68 -3.49 -16.08
CA GLU A 98 -0.84 -3.04 -17.20
C GLU A 98 0.29 -4.02 -17.52
N TRP A 99 0.94 -4.60 -16.50
CA TRP A 99 1.94 -5.65 -16.66
C TRP A 99 1.39 -6.90 -17.34
N ARG A 100 0.17 -7.32 -16.99
CA ARG A 100 -0.47 -8.47 -17.64
C ARG A 100 -0.65 -8.26 -19.14
N ARG A 101 -0.98 -7.03 -19.58
CA ARG A 101 -1.07 -6.69 -21.02
C ARG A 101 0.27 -6.82 -21.74
N ARG A 102 1.38 -6.84 -21.00
CA ARG A 102 2.76 -6.97 -21.49
C ARG A 102 3.37 -8.35 -21.22
N GLY A 103 2.57 -9.30 -20.70
CA GLY A 103 3.03 -10.65 -20.39
C GLY A 103 3.87 -10.77 -19.11
N ILE A 104 3.91 -9.74 -18.27
CA ILE A 104 4.50 -9.78 -16.93
C ILE A 104 3.41 -10.22 -15.95
N GLU A 105 3.61 -11.36 -15.29
CA GLU A 105 2.64 -12.01 -14.40
C GLU A 105 3.01 -11.82 -12.93
N VAL A 106 2.03 -11.44 -12.11
CA VAL A 106 2.14 -11.41 -10.65
C VAL A 106 1.47 -12.69 -10.10
N PRO A 107 2.14 -13.47 -9.22
CA PRO A 107 3.41 -13.20 -8.55
C PRO A 107 4.63 -13.83 -9.25
N ARG A 108 4.47 -14.45 -10.42
CA ARG A 108 5.51 -15.28 -11.05
C ARG A 108 6.78 -14.49 -11.41
N ASP A 109 6.60 -13.34 -12.07
CA ASP A 109 7.70 -12.54 -12.61
C ASP A 109 8.10 -11.41 -11.65
N ILE A 110 7.14 -10.92 -10.86
CA ILE A 110 7.32 -9.90 -9.83
C ILE A 110 6.20 -10.01 -8.79
N GLN A 111 6.53 -9.81 -7.52
CA GLN A 111 5.56 -9.78 -6.43
C GLN A 111 5.17 -8.34 -6.09
N LEU A 112 4.03 -8.20 -5.40
CA LEU A 112 3.50 -6.90 -4.99
C LEU A 112 3.37 -6.83 -3.48
N ALA A 113 3.60 -5.64 -2.94
CA ALA A 113 3.38 -5.35 -1.53
C ALA A 113 2.78 -3.94 -1.36
N ALA A 114 1.77 -3.81 -0.50
CA ALA A 114 1.07 -2.56 -0.19
C ALA A 114 1.11 -2.25 1.31
N CYS A 115 1.21 -0.96 1.64
CA CYS A 115 1.17 -0.48 3.02
C CYS A 115 -0.27 -0.30 3.56
N ASP A 116 -1.28 -0.45 2.72
CA ASP A 116 -2.69 -0.51 3.11
C ASP A 116 -3.38 -1.75 2.53
N ASP A 117 -4.61 -1.98 3.00
CA ASP A 117 -5.47 -3.10 2.63
C ASP A 117 -6.89 -2.62 2.25
N SER A 118 -6.98 -1.48 1.58
CA SER A 118 -8.24 -0.80 1.25
C SER A 118 -9.23 -1.69 0.47
N LEU A 119 -8.73 -2.57 -0.39
CA LEU A 119 -9.50 -3.56 -1.14
C LEU A 119 -10.20 -4.57 -0.23
N GLN A 120 -9.66 -4.82 0.97
CA GLN A 120 -10.20 -5.75 1.96
C GLN A 120 -11.21 -5.09 2.89
N TRP A 121 -11.30 -3.76 2.91
CA TRP A 121 -12.15 -3.06 3.86
C TRP A 121 -13.63 -3.29 3.54
N PRO A 122 -14.47 -3.63 4.53
CA PRO A 122 -15.91 -3.73 4.36
C PRO A 122 -16.53 -2.32 4.37
N LEU A 123 -16.17 -1.47 3.41
CA LEU A 123 -16.75 -0.13 3.28
C LEU A 123 -18.17 -0.26 2.71
N ALA A 124 -19.15 0.18 3.49
CA ALA A 124 -20.55 0.34 3.08
C ALA A 124 -20.79 1.59 2.21
N VAL A 125 -19.73 2.32 1.86
CA VAL A 125 -19.81 3.50 1.00
C VAL A 125 -20.06 3.02 -0.42
N ASP A 126 -20.91 3.75 -1.13
CA ASP A 126 -21.37 3.50 -2.48
C ASP A 126 -20.18 3.42 -3.46
N ARG A 127 -19.51 2.25 -3.51
CA ARG A 127 -18.33 1.95 -4.35
C ARG A 127 -18.57 2.22 -5.83
N GLN A 128 -19.83 2.39 -6.23
CA GLN A 128 -20.24 2.74 -7.58
C GLN A 128 -20.08 4.23 -7.90
N GLN A 129 -19.95 5.12 -6.91
CA GLN A 129 -19.79 6.56 -7.15
C GLN A 129 -18.33 6.99 -7.36
N ASP A 130 -17.36 6.23 -6.88
CA ASP A 130 -15.94 6.46 -7.18
C ASP A 130 -15.55 5.68 -8.45
N ALA A 131 -15.38 6.41 -9.56
CA ALA A 131 -15.05 5.84 -10.86
C ALA A 131 -13.70 5.10 -10.87
N VAL A 132 -12.71 5.57 -10.09
CA VAL A 132 -11.40 4.94 -9.99
C VAL A 132 -11.54 3.61 -9.26
N TYR A 133 -12.17 3.62 -8.09
CA TYR A 133 -12.35 2.42 -7.28
C TYR A 133 -13.20 1.35 -8.00
N SER A 134 -14.31 1.77 -8.61
CA SER A 134 -15.19 0.90 -9.40
C SER A 134 -14.43 0.22 -10.56
N THR A 135 -13.60 0.98 -11.26
CA THR A 135 -12.77 0.44 -12.36
C THR A 135 -11.75 -0.56 -11.83
N ILE A 136 -11.01 -0.22 -10.76
CA ILE A 136 -9.95 -1.08 -10.22
C ILE A 136 -10.51 -2.39 -9.67
N THR A 137 -11.65 -2.34 -8.98
CA THR A 137 -12.31 -3.55 -8.47
C THR A 137 -12.92 -4.44 -9.56
N SER A 138 -13.06 -3.94 -10.79
CA SER A 138 -13.43 -4.75 -11.95
C SER A 138 -12.25 -5.53 -12.55
N PHE A 139 -11.01 -5.18 -12.20
CA PHE A 139 -9.83 -5.90 -12.68
C PHE A 139 -9.70 -7.27 -12.04
N ARG A 140 -8.97 -8.17 -12.71
CA ARG A 140 -8.68 -9.50 -12.14
C ARG A 140 -7.88 -9.28 -10.84
N PRO A 141 -8.34 -9.86 -9.72
CA PRO A 141 -7.62 -9.78 -8.45
C PRO A 141 -6.18 -10.29 -8.55
N VAL A 142 -5.30 -9.76 -7.70
CA VAL A 142 -3.86 -10.01 -7.74
C VAL A 142 -3.36 -10.36 -6.35
N PRO A 143 -2.54 -11.42 -6.19
CA PRO A 143 -1.93 -11.72 -4.90
C PRO A 143 -0.88 -10.68 -4.53
N MET A 144 -0.87 -10.24 -3.28
CA MET A 144 0.08 -9.25 -2.76
C MET A 144 0.20 -9.32 -1.25
N TYR A 145 1.35 -8.90 -0.70
CA TYR A 145 1.48 -8.66 0.74
C TYR A 145 0.84 -7.33 1.10
N CYS A 146 -0.04 -7.27 2.09
CA CYS A 146 -0.63 -6.03 2.58
C CYS A 146 -0.35 -5.86 4.06
N ALA A 147 0.02 -4.64 4.48
CA ALA A 147 -0.07 -4.25 5.88
C ALA A 147 -1.54 -3.99 6.23
N SER A 148 -2.17 -4.98 6.85
CA SER A 148 -3.57 -4.94 7.22
C SER A 148 -3.78 -4.14 8.50
N MET A 149 -4.62 -3.11 8.42
CA MET A 149 -4.95 -2.27 9.56
C MET A 149 -6.10 -2.88 10.36
N PRO A 150 -6.02 -2.93 11.71
CA PRO A 150 -7.08 -3.45 12.58
C PRO A 150 -8.28 -2.49 12.69
N LEU A 151 -8.92 -2.16 11.57
CA LEU A 151 -9.92 -1.08 11.50
C LEU A 151 -11.12 -1.29 12.42
N ARG A 152 -11.56 -2.53 12.61
CA ARG A 152 -12.69 -2.83 13.51
C ARG A 152 -12.32 -2.53 14.95
N GLU A 153 -11.14 -2.95 15.40
CA GLU A 153 -10.65 -2.63 16.76
C GLU A 153 -10.38 -1.13 16.92
N MET A 154 -9.85 -0.48 15.89
CA MET A 154 -9.66 0.98 15.87
C MET A 154 -10.99 1.72 16.03
N ALA A 155 -12.02 1.33 15.28
CA ALA A 155 -13.35 1.93 15.35
C ALA A 155 -14.02 1.69 16.71
N ALA A 156 -13.94 0.46 17.24
CA ALA A 156 -14.46 0.12 18.56
C ALA A 156 -13.77 0.96 19.66
N THR A 157 -12.45 1.04 19.62
CA THR A 157 -11.65 1.80 20.59
C THR A 157 -11.92 3.30 20.50
N ALA A 158 -12.09 3.85 19.29
CA ALA A 158 -12.48 5.24 19.10
C ALA A 158 -13.84 5.54 19.75
N LEU A 159 -14.81 4.64 19.59
CA LEU A 159 -16.13 4.76 20.22
C LEU A 159 -16.04 4.67 21.75
N GLU A 160 -15.24 3.75 22.28
CA GLU A 160 -15.00 3.63 23.74
C GLU A 160 -14.39 4.91 24.33
N LEU A 161 -13.38 5.48 23.67
CA LEU A 161 -12.74 6.73 24.10
C LEU A 161 -13.73 7.90 24.07
N LEU A 162 -14.56 7.99 23.03
CA LEU A 162 -15.61 9.00 22.93
C LEU A 162 -16.64 8.85 24.06
N GLN A 163 -17.14 7.64 24.29
CA GLN A 163 -18.10 7.37 25.37
C GLN A 163 -17.53 7.69 26.75
N ALA A 164 -16.27 7.33 27.01
CA ALA A 164 -15.60 7.64 28.26
C ALA A 164 -15.48 9.15 28.49
N ARG A 165 -15.19 9.91 27.43
CA ARG A 165 -15.15 11.39 27.46
C ARG A 165 -16.52 12.00 27.71
N LEU A 166 -17.57 11.49 27.06
CA LEU A 166 -18.94 11.98 27.25
C LEU A 166 -19.45 11.73 28.68
N LYS A 167 -19.07 10.60 29.29
CA LYS A 167 -19.46 10.23 30.66
C LYS A 167 -18.68 10.97 31.76
N ASN A 168 -17.50 11.51 31.45
CA ASN A 168 -16.65 12.18 32.43
C ASN A 168 -16.08 13.51 31.88
N PRO A 169 -16.58 14.66 32.33
CA PRO A 169 -16.08 15.98 31.92
C PRO A 169 -14.59 16.23 32.25
N ARG A 170 -14.00 15.44 33.17
CA ARG A 170 -12.58 15.49 33.54
C ARG A 170 -11.77 14.37 32.87
N PHE A 171 -12.29 13.75 31.82
CA PHE A 171 -11.58 12.70 31.09
C PHE A 171 -10.25 13.23 30.55
N VAL A 172 -9.16 12.57 30.93
CA VAL A 172 -7.82 12.86 30.43
C VAL A 172 -7.66 12.24 29.05
N SER A 173 -7.24 13.02 28.06
CA SER A 173 -6.98 12.54 26.71
C SER A 173 -6.04 11.33 26.72
N ARG A 174 -6.42 10.29 25.98
CA ARG A 174 -5.62 9.08 25.79
C ARG A 174 -5.36 8.88 24.30
N GLN A 175 -4.20 8.33 24.00
CA GLN A 175 -3.83 7.89 22.65
C GLN A 175 -3.64 6.38 22.69
N VAL A 176 -4.23 5.69 21.72
CA VAL A 176 -4.05 4.25 21.52
C VAL A 176 -3.38 4.08 20.15
N VAL A 177 -2.29 3.30 20.12
CA VAL A 177 -1.53 3.01 18.90
C VAL A 177 -1.76 1.55 18.55
N PHE A 178 -2.22 1.32 17.32
CA PHE A 178 -2.43 -0.02 16.80
C PHE A 178 -1.24 -0.44 15.95
N GLN A 179 -0.89 -1.72 16.00
CA GLN A 179 0.10 -2.31 15.12
C GLN A 179 -0.61 -3.00 13.96
N PRO A 180 -0.27 -2.70 12.70
CA PRO A 180 -0.74 -3.48 11.56
C PRO A 180 -0.16 -4.89 11.59
N GLU A 181 -0.78 -5.78 10.83
CA GLU A 181 -0.27 -7.13 10.57
C GLU A 181 -0.01 -7.28 9.06
N VAL A 182 1.17 -7.78 8.68
CA VAL A 182 1.46 -8.05 7.26
C VAL A 182 0.89 -9.42 6.90
N LYS A 183 0.03 -9.47 5.88
CA LYS A 183 -0.61 -10.69 5.38
C LYS A 183 -0.43 -10.83 3.88
N LEU A 184 -0.24 -12.06 3.42
CA LEU A 184 -0.42 -12.37 2.01
C LEU A 184 -1.92 -12.39 1.71
N TYR A 185 -2.37 -11.45 0.89
CA TYR A 185 -3.68 -11.48 0.28
C TYR A 185 -3.64 -12.40 -0.93
N GLU A 186 -4.28 -13.56 -0.83
CA GLU A 186 -4.55 -14.43 -1.98
C GLU A 186 -6.01 -14.27 -2.38
N PRO A 187 -6.29 -13.63 -3.52
CA PRO A 187 -7.66 -13.52 -3.97
C PRO A 187 -8.20 -14.90 -4.32
N GLN A 188 -9.33 -15.26 -3.72
CA GLN A 188 -10.01 -16.51 -4.03
C GLN A 188 -10.38 -16.53 -5.52
N THR A 189 -9.84 -17.49 -6.27
CA THR A 189 -10.31 -17.81 -7.62
C THR A 189 -11.75 -18.29 -7.50
N LYS A 190 -12.68 -17.51 -8.05
CA LYS A 190 -14.04 -17.99 -8.34
C LYS A 190 -14.01 -19.03 -9.46
#